data_AF-A0A0W0DCP2-F1
#
_entry.id   AF-A0A0W0DCP2-F1
#
_cell.length_a   1.000
_cell.length_b   1.000
_cell.length_c   1.000
_cell.angle_alpha   90.00
_cell.angle_beta   90.00
_cell.angle_gamma   90.00
#
_symmetry.space_group_name_H-M   'P 1'
#
loop_
_entity.id
_entity.type
_entity.pdbx_description
1 polymer ?
#
loop_
_entity_poly.entity_id
_entity_poly.type
_entity_poly.pdbx_seq_one_letter_code
_entity_poly.pdbx_strand_id
1 'polypeptide(L)'
;MSGKPPIHRLPPLPRLKVKKPIITQEANKCLVLMSNLLQCWSSNGHMSTVCEGLAKELKLCTAERAMGKGTQTQKSNINYHAARLYPKINGNPHD
;
A
#
# COMPACT_ATOMS: atom_id res chain seq x y z
N MET A 1 24.28 -12.39 27.36
CA MET A 1 24.92 -11.12 26.98
C MET A 1 23.93 -10.30 26.16
N SER A 2 23.13 -9.47 26.81
CA SER A 2 22.08 -8.66 26.16
C SER A 2 22.70 -7.35 25.67
N GLY A 3 23.26 -7.34 24.46
CA GLY A 3 23.81 -6.14 23.83
C GLY A 3 22.68 -5.19 23.41
N LYS A 4 22.64 -3.98 23.96
CA LYS A 4 21.78 -2.90 23.46
C LYS A 4 22.15 -2.61 22.00
N PRO A 5 21.17 -2.48 21.09
CA PRO A 5 21.47 -2.12 19.70
C PRO A 5 22.18 -0.75 19.65
N PRO A 6 23.11 -0.56 18.70
CA PRO A 6 23.84 0.69 18.57
C PRO A 6 22.89 1.85 18.25
N ILE A 7 23.11 2.99 18.91
CA ILE A 7 22.31 4.21 18.71
C ILE A 7 22.84 4.94 17.48
N HIS A 8 22.02 5.05 16.44
CA HIS A 8 22.34 5.84 15.25
C HIS A 8 21.72 7.23 15.36
N ARG A 9 22.56 8.25 15.59
CA ARG A 9 22.12 9.66 15.60
C ARG A 9 22.25 10.26 14.21
N LEU A 10 21.19 10.93 13.76
CA LEU A 10 21.19 11.67 12.51
C LEU A 10 21.91 13.02 12.69
N PRO A 11 22.58 13.54 11.65
CA PRO A 11 23.06 14.92 11.64
C PRO A 11 21.88 15.90 11.63
N PRO A 12 22.11 17.20 11.91
CA PRO A 12 21.06 18.21 11.81
C PRO A 12 20.52 18.27 10.37
N LEU A 13 19.28 17.82 10.21
CA LEU A 13 18.55 17.84 8.95
C LEU A 13 17.80 19.17 8.79
N PRO A 14 17.62 19.65 7.54
CA PRO A 14 16.77 20.81 7.27
C PRO A 14 15.30 20.52 7.56
N ARG A 15 14.80 19.31 7.22
CA ARG A 15 13.44 18.83 7.52
C ARG A 15 13.40 17.31 7.62
N LEU A 16 12.76 16.78 8.67
CA LEU A 16 12.48 15.35 8.80
C LEU A 16 11.19 15.00 8.08
N LYS A 17 11.27 14.16 7.03
CA LYS A 17 10.10 13.69 6.28
C LYS A 17 10.31 12.31 5.66
N VAL A 18 9.23 11.58 5.48
CA VAL A 18 9.18 10.39 4.63
C VAL A 18 9.04 10.82 3.17
N LYS A 19 9.94 10.32 2.31
CA LYS A 19 9.99 10.68 0.88
C LYS A 19 8.74 10.26 0.10
N LYS A 20 8.15 9.11 0.42
CA LYS A 20 6.92 8.59 -0.19
C LYS A 20 5.93 8.14 0.91
N PRO A 21 5.02 9.02 1.39
CA PRO A 21 4.07 8.70 2.46
C PRO A 21 2.83 7.99 1.90
N ILE A 22 3.02 6.84 1.27
CA ILE A 22 1.93 6.07 0.65
C ILE A 22 1.41 5.10 1.71
N ILE A 23 0.11 5.17 2.01
CA ILE A 23 -0.54 4.13 2.83
C ILE A 23 -0.57 2.86 1.99
N THR A 24 -0.12 1.75 2.55
CA THR A 24 -0.19 0.43 1.92
C THR A 24 -1.62 0.21 1.45
N GLN A 25 -1.84 0.22 0.14
CA GLN A 25 -3.16 0.01 -0.43
C GLN A 25 -3.39 -1.49 -0.52
N GLU A 26 -4.55 -1.94 -0.06
CA GLU A 26 -5.00 -3.29 -0.34
C GLU A 26 -5.04 -3.53 -1.86
N ALA A 27 -4.73 -4.76 -2.27
CA ALA A 27 -4.76 -5.13 -3.67
C ALA A 27 -6.15 -4.88 -4.25
N ASN A 28 -6.19 -4.44 -5.51
CA ASN A 28 -7.43 -4.14 -6.17
C ASN A 28 -8.32 -5.38 -6.30
N LYS A 29 -9.56 -5.31 -5.79
CA LYS A 29 -10.53 -6.42 -5.85
C LYS A 29 -10.73 -6.97 -7.26
N CYS A 30 -10.81 -6.13 -8.29
CA CYS A 30 -11.05 -6.60 -9.66
C CYS A 30 -9.83 -7.32 -10.23
N LEU A 31 -8.62 -6.90 -9.86
CA LEU A 31 -7.39 -7.62 -10.25
C LEU A 31 -7.29 -8.98 -9.58
N VAL A 32 -7.70 -9.09 -8.32
CA VAL A 32 -7.74 -10.38 -7.61
C VAL A 32 -8.77 -11.32 -8.25
N LEU A 33 -9.96 -10.82 -8.60
CA LEU A 33 -10.95 -11.62 -9.33
C LEU A 33 -10.43 -12.07 -10.71
N MET A 34 -9.71 -11.20 -11.41
CA MET A 34 -9.09 -11.52 -12.69
C MET A 34 -8.03 -12.61 -12.55
N SER A 35 -7.13 -12.51 -11.56
CA SER A 35 -6.12 -13.54 -11.31
C SER A 35 -6.74 -14.89 -10.96
N ASN A 36 -7.81 -14.88 -10.17
CA ASN A 36 -8.54 -16.09 -9.79
C ASN A 36 -9.23 -16.74 -11.01
N LEU A 37 -9.81 -15.93 -11.90
CA LEU A 37 -10.41 -16.43 -13.14
C LEU A 37 -9.35 -17.07 -14.06
N LEU A 38 -8.19 -16.42 -14.23
CA LEU A 38 -7.08 -16.96 -15.01
C LEU A 38 -6.56 -18.28 -14.41
N GLN A 39 -6.48 -18.38 -13.07
CA GLN A 39 -6.12 -19.60 -12.38
C GLN A 39 -7.16 -20.71 -12.55
N CYS A 40 -8.44 -20.36 -12.62
CA CYS A 40 -9.51 -21.32 -12.87
C CYS A 40 -9.42 -21.88 -14.30
N TRP A 41 -9.16 -21.03 -15.30
CA TRP A 41 -8.97 -21.46 -16.69
C TRP A 41 -7.70 -22.26 -16.90
N SER A 42 -6.62 -21.97 -16.19
CA SER A 42 -5.38 -22.75 -16.28
C SER A 42 -5.56 -24.19 -15.78
N SER A 43 -6.46 -24.41 -14.82
CA SER A 43 -6.68 -25.73 -14.21
C SER A 43 -7.80 -26.52 -14.89
N ASN A 44 -8.90 -25.87 -15.29
CA ASN A 44 -10.11 -26.54 -15.76
C ASN A 44 -10.36 -26.40 -17.28
N GLY A 45 -9.46 -25.70 -17.99
CA GLY A 45 -9.63 -25.34 -19.39
C GLY A 45 -10.42 -24.05 -19.60
N HIS A 46 -10.30 -23.51 -20.81
CA HIS A 46 -10.93 -22.27 -21.21
C HIS A 46 -12.46 -22.36 -21.13
N MET A 47 -13.10 -21.40 -20.45
CA MET A 47 -14.56 -21.27 -20.35
C MET A 47 -15.27 -22.47 -19.70
N SER A 48 -14.60 -23.19 -18.80
CA SER A 48 -15.26 -24.20 -17.95
C SER A 48 -16.38 -23.58 -17.10
N THR A 49 -17.50 -24.30 -16.94
CA THR A 49 -18.68 -23.89 -16.14
C THR A 49 -18.35 -23.65 -14.68
N VAL A 50 -17.29 -24.30 -14.15
CA VAL A 50 -16.77 -24.10 -12.80
C VAL A 50 -16.32 -22.65 -12.57
N CYS A 51 -15.86 -21.97 -13.63
CA CYS A 51 -15.33 -20.60 -13.56
C CYS A 51 -16.40 -19.52 -13.84
N GLU A 52 -17.66 -19.91 -14.11
CA GLU A 52 -18.71 -18.98 -14.54
C GLU A 52 -19.04 -17.93 -13.47
N GLY A 53 -19.02 -18.33 -12.19
CA GLY A 53 -19.23 -17.42 -11.06
C GLY A 53 -18.17 -16.31 -11.02
N LEU A 54 -16.89 -16.69 -11.12
CA LEU A 54 -15.77 -15.74 -11.15
C LEU A 54 -15.86 -14.79 -12.35
N ALA A 55 -16.29 -15.28 -13.51
CA ALA A 55 -16.48 -14.44 -14.69
C ALA A 55 -17.62 -13.42 -14.50
N LYS A 56 -18.72 -13.81 -13.85
CA LYS A 56 -19.83 -12.89 -13.51
C LYS A 56 -19.39 -11.83 -12.50
N GLU A 57 -18.69 -12.23 -11.45
CA GLU A 57 -18.17 -11.29 -10.44
C GLU A 57 -17.16 -10.30 -11.02
N LEU A 58 -16.27 -10.77 -11.90
CA LEU A 58 -15.32 -9.89 -12.58
C LEU A 58 -16.04 -8.85 -13.43
N LYS A 59 -17.05 -9.27 -14.22
CA LYS A 59 -17.86 -8.35 -15.04
C LYS A 59 -18.52 -7.27 -14.19
N LEU A 60 -19.10 -7.63 -13.05
CA LEU A 60 -19.69 -6.67 -12.11
C LEU A 60 -18.64 -5.71 -11.55
N CYS A 61 -17.46 -6.23 -11.18
CA CYS A 61 -16.37 -5.41 -10.64
C CYS A 61 -15.86 -4.38 -11.66
N THR A 62 -15.76 -4.77 -12.93
CA THR A 62 -15.24 -3.93 -14.02
C THR A 62 -16.29 -3.05 -14.69
N ALA A 63 -17.56 -3.16 -14.31
CA ALA A 63 -18.68 -2.52 -15.01
C ALA A 63 -18.58 -0.99 -15.04
N GLU A 64 -18.21 -0.36 -13.92
CA GLU A 64 -18.06 1.10 -13.84
C GLU A 64 -16.66 1.56 -14.30
N ARG A 65 -15.62 0.83 -13.89
CA ARG A 65 -14.21 1.09 -14.23
C ARG A 65 -13.43 -0.23 -14.22
N ALA A 66 -12.44 -0.36 -15.10
CA ALA A 66 -11.61 -1.57 -15.22
C ALA A 66 -10.92 -2.01 -13.91
N MET A 67 -10.67 -1.05 -13.01
CA MET A 67 -10.00 -1.25 -11.73
C MET A 67 -10.96 -1.04 -10.55
N GLY A 68 -12.27 -1.11 -10.77
CA GLY A 68 -13.28 -0.86 -9.73
C GLY A 68 -13.24 0.57 -9.17
N LYS A 69 -13.96 0.77 -8.06
CA LYS A 69 -14.12 2.07 -7.41
C LYS A 69 -13.03 2.29 -6.35
N GLY A 70 -12.33 3.42 -6.42
CA GLY A 70 -11.53 3.93 -5.28
C GLY A 70 -10.00 3.76 -5.32
N THR A 71 -9.36 3.61 -6.48
CA THR A 71 -7.89 3.41 -6.58
C THR A 71 -7.03 4.67 -6.36
N GLN A 72 -7.53 5.70 -5.67
CA GLN A 72 -6.69 6.85 -5.38
C GLN A 72 -5.69 6.50 -4.29
N THR A 73 -4.39 6.73 -4.56
CA THR A 73 -3.32 6.54 -3.59
C THR A 73 -3.58 7.43 -2.37
N GLN A 74 -3.99 6.83 -1.26
CA GLN A 74 -4.15 7.56 -0.01
C GLN A 74 -2.77 7.91 0.56
N LYS A 75 -2.56 9.20 0.82
CA LYS A 75 -1.32 9.70 1.44
C LYS A 75 -1.53 9.78 2.95
N SER A 76 -0.53 9.34 3.71
CA SER A 76 -0.57 9.47 5.17
C SER A 76 -0.16 10.86 5.64
N ASN A 77 -0.70 11.27 6.79
CA ASN A 77 -0.36 12.54 7.44
C ASN A 77 0.98 12.50 8.20
N ILE A 78 1.83 11.49 7.96
CA ILE A 78 3.08 11.29 8.72
C ILE A 78 4.02 12.49 8.65
N ASN A 79 4.11 13.16 7.51
CA ASN A 79 4.99 14.30 7.31
C ASN A 79 4.55 15.55 8.09
N TYR A 80 3.25 15.69 8.38
CA TYR A 80 2.75 16.76 9.24
C TYR A 80 3.28 16.60 10.67
N HIS A 81 3.17 15.39 11.22
CA HIS A 81 3.64 15.10 12.58
C HIS A 81 5.18 15.12 12.67
N ALA A 82 5.88 14.57 11.67
CA ALA A 82 7.34 14.58 11.64
C ALA A 82 7.89 16.01 11.64
N ALA A 83 7.32 16.92 10.83
CA ALA A 83 7.74 18.32 10.80
C ALA A 83 7.46 19.05 12.12
N ARG A 84 6.26 18.86 12.70
CA ARG A 84 5.85 19.51 13.96
C ARG A 84 6.72 19.09 15.14
N LEU A 85 7.12 17.83 15.20
CA LEU A 85 7.85 17.27 16.34
C LEU A 85 9.37 17.30 16.15
N TYR A 86 9.88 17.55 14.95
CA TYR A 86 11.30 17.56 14.67
C TYR A 86 12.13 18.45 15.62
N PRO A 87 11.71 19.69 15.98
CA PRO A 87 12.44 20.53 16.93
C PRO A 87 12.44 20.03 18.38
N LYS A 88 11.63 19.03 18.71
CA LYS A 88 11.56 18.43 20.06
C LYS A 88 12.31 17.10 20.14
N ILE A 89 12.54 16.46 18.98
CA ILE A 89 13.17 15.14 18.87
C ILE A 89 14.63 15.26 18.42
N ASN A 90 14.97 16.34 17.71
CA ASN A 90 16.36 16.62 17.36
C ASN A 90 17.19 16.83 18.63
N GLY A 91 18.35 16.16 18.70
CA GLY A 91 19.29 16.32 19.81
C GLY A 91 20.17 17.55 19.64
N ASN A 92 19.63 18.67 19.13
CA ASN A 92 20.43 19.87 18.92
C ASN A 92 20.88 20.43 20.28
N PRO A 93 22.17 20.75 20.46
CA PRO A 93 22.61 21.54 21.60
C PRO A 93 21.92 22.91 21.56
N HIS A 94 21.78 23.53 22.74
CA HIS A 94 21.19 24.86 22.91
C HIS A 94 21.78 25.88 21.91
N ASP A 95 20.98 26.91 21.59
CA ASP A 95 21.34 27.98 20.64
C ASP A 95 22.72 28.62 20.95
#